data_AF-A0A4Q2XAT5-F1
#
_entry.id   AF-A0A4Q2XAT5-F1
#
_cell.length_a   1.000
_cell.length_b   1.000
_cell.length_c   1.000
_cell.angle_alpha   90.00
_cell.angle_beta   90.00
_cell.angle_gamma   90.00
#
_symmetry.space_group_name_H-M   'P 1'
#
loop_
_entity.id
_entity.type
_entity.pdbx_description
1 polymer ?
#
loop_
_entity_poly.entity_id
_entity_poly.type
_entity_poly.pdbx_seq_one_letter_code
_entity_poly.pdbx_strand_id
1 'polypeptide(L)'
;MKTPPVSSWFIGIAFAAMTGFASAQNLVAPEEGGTQIGWATEAFATNFMADGVTTFEEHGESIRFELGTFAPGFDPTTATPDQWVSNWIVLQGADYDLVDQQVIQTATLTSNDSPFTLNTQAYIWGYTSKDVAPDSQWLLVAAPSWKWPSATSPLPTTFSMSDARPQDALIGSVNPVGGGYHMQFEYVAVPEPSAALLACVASLGLVLRRRR
;
A
#
# COMPACT_ATOMS: atom_id res chain seq x y z
N MET A 1 80.32 45.34 22.55
CA MET A 1 80.27 44.78 21.18
C MET A 1 78.93 45.17 20.58
N LYS A 2 78.91 46.23 19.77
CA LYS A 2 78.67 46.24 18.31
C LYS A 2 77.18 46.00 17.92
N THR A 3 76.51 47.11 17.58
CA THR A 3 75.36 47.22 16.65
C THR A 3 75.82 46.77 15.23
N PRO A 4 74.92 46.37 14.28
CA PRO A 4 73.95 47.28 13.66
C PRO A 4 72.55 46.71 13.29
N PRO A 5 71.62 47.61 12.91
CA PRO A 5 70.27 47.31 12.38
C PRO A 5 70.28 47.27 10.85
N VAL A 6 69.29 46.63 10.20
CA VAL A 6 68.80 47.09 8.88
C VAL A 6 67.34 46.65 8.66
N SER A 7 66.49 47.64 8.44
CA SER A 7 65.16 47.57 7.85
C SER A 7 65.22 47.14 6.37
N SER A 8 64.25 46.37 5.88
CA SER A 8 63.85 46.45 4.48
C SER A 8 62.37 46.13 4.34
N TRP A 9 61.61 47.20 4.17
CA TRP A 9 60.32 47.18 3.49
C TRP A 9 60.51 46.66 2.06
N PHE A 10 59.54 45.91 1.53
CA PHE A 10 58.94 46.09 0.20
C PHE A 10 58.17 44.82 -0.23
N ILE A 11 56.91 45.05 -0.65
CA ILE A 11 56.18 44.36 -1.74
C ILE A 11 55.80 42.89 -1.44
N GLY A 12 54.54 42.48 -1.37
CA GLY A 12 53.45 42.79 -2.29
C GLY A 12 53.18 41.57 -3.19
N ILE A 13 52.03 40.91 -2.93
CA ILE A 13 51.18 40.17 -3.88
C ILE A 13 51.68 38.82 -4.46
N ALA A 14 50.98 37.76 -4.02
CA ALA A 14 50.47 36.55 -4.69
C ALA A 14 51.21 35.92 -5.90
N PHE A 15 51.44 34.59 -5.85
CA PHE A 15 50.55 33.57 -6.48
C PHE A 15 51.04 32.11 -6.27
N ALA A 16 50.06 31.19 -6.35
CA ALA A 16 50.14 29.79 -6.82
C ALA A 16 50.49 28.64 -5.85
N ALA A 17 49.41 27.98 -5.40
CA ALA A 17 49.07 26.56 -5.61
C ALA A 17 50.01 25.43 -5.13
N MET A 18 49.47 24.57 -4.25
CA MET A 18 49.50 23.10 -4.32
C MET A 18 48.73 22.55 -3.10
N THR A 19 47.46 22.14 -3.25
CA THR A 19 46.99 20.74 -3.39
C THR A 19 47.31 19.84 -2.19
N GLY A 20 46.27 19.36 -1.50
CA GLY A 20 46.43 18.33 -0.46
C GLY A 20 45.14 17.88 0.20
N PHE A 21 44.26 17.24 -0.57
CA PHE A 21 43.24 16.25 -0.16
C PHE A 21 42.23 16.67 0.93
N ALA A 22 41.15 17.33 0.50
CA ALA A 22 39.85 17.10 1.10
C ALA A 22 39.35 15.73 0.64
N SER A 23 39.24 14.78 1.56
CA SER A 23 38.48 13.54 1.36
C SER A 23 37.00 13.89 1.30
N ALA A 24 36.56 14.45 0.18
CA ALA A 24 35.15 14.44 -0.18
C ALA A 24 34.80 12.95 -0.34
N GLN A 25 34.08 12.42 0.64
CA GLN A 25 33.40 11.15 0.48
C GLN A 25 32.55 11.29 -0.80
N ASN A 26 32.87 10.48 -1.81
CA ASN A 26 31.95 10.16 -2.89
C ASN A 26 30.76 9.46 -2.23
N LEU A 27 29.87 10.24 -1.61
CA LEU A 27 28.48 9.87 -1.50
C LEU A 27 28.01 9.84 -2.94
N VAL A 28 27.96 8.64 -3.50
CA VAL A 28 27.14 8.37 -4.68
C VAL A 28 25.79 9.02 -4.38
N ALA A 29 25.42 10.03 -5.17
CA ALA A 29 24.09 10.60 -5.06
C ALA A 29 23.08 9.44 -5.12
N PRO A 30 22.08 9.37 -4.23
CA PRO A 30 21.05 8.34 -4.35
C PRO A 30 20.54 8.38 -5.79
N GLU A 31 20.46 7.22 -6.44
CA GLU A 31 19.94 7.11 -7.81
C GLU A 31 18.66 7.95 -7.91
N GLU A 32 18.56 8.79 -8.95
CA GLU A 32 17.30 9.45 -9.30
C GLU A 32 16.17 8.41 -9.24
N GLY A 33 15.05 8.62 -8.56
CA GLY A 33 14.55 9.81 -7.90
C GLY A 33 13.08 9.52 -7.64
N GLY A 34 12.80 8.80 -6.57
CA GLY A 34 11.45 8.35 -6.22
C GLY A 34 11.18 8.51 -4.74
N THR A 35 9.94 8.81 -4.39
CA THR A 35 9.53 9.00 -3.00
C THR A 35 9.30 7.66 -2.34
N GLN A 36 9.90 7.50 -1.16
CA GLN A 36 9.72 6.30 -0.36
C GLN A 36 8.41 6.38 0.42
N ILE A 37 7.65 5.29 0.34
CA ILE A 37 6.37 5.10 1.02
C ILE A 37 6.53 3.89 1.93
N GLY A 38 6.68 4.14 3.23
CA GLY A 38 6.57 3.08 4.24
C GLY A 38 5.11 2.66 4.34
N TRP A 39 4.82 1.37 4.35
CA TRP A 39 3.47 0.89 4.59
C TRP A 39 3.48 -0.37 5.43
N ALA A 40 2.49 -0.47 6.31
CA ALA A 40 2.51 -1.49 7.34
C ALA A 40 1.13 -1.87 7.89
N THR A 41 1.06 -3.08 8.43
CA THR A 41 0.04 -3.48 9.41
C THR A 41 0.61 -3.31 10.82
N GLU A 42 -0.24 -3.36 11.83
CA GLU A 42 0.22 -3.34 13.23
C GLU A 42 0.96 -4.65 13.58
N ALA A 43 2.08 -4.52 14.27
CA ALA A 43 2.91 -5.65 14.70
C ALA A 43 2.27 -6.40 15.88
N PHE A 44 2.42 -7.73 15.91
CA PHE A 44 1.96 -8.59 17.02
C PHE A 44 0.48 -8.43 17.37
N ALA A 45 -0.32 -7.98 16.40
CA ALA A 45 -1.74 -7.79 16.58
C ALA A 45 -2.50 -9.05 16.18
N THR A 46 -3.49 -9.44 16.98
CA THR A 46 -4.40 -10.53 16.61
C THR A 46 -5.20 -10.14 15.38
N ASN A 47 -5.12 -10.96 14.32
CA ASN A 47 -5.89 -10.78 13.08
C ASN A 47 -6.71 -12.03 12.81
N PHE A 48 -7.95 -11.85 12.38
CA PHE A 48 -8.89 -12.95 12.16
C PHE A 48 -9.20 -13.17 10.68
N MET A 49 -9.39 -14.42 10.32
CA MET A 49 -10.02 -14.82 9.07
C MET A 49 -11.50 -14.38 9.06
N ALA A 50 -12.18 -14.60 7.94
CA ALA A 50 -13.56 -14.17 7.74
C ALA A 50 -14.59 -14.79 8.69
N ASP A 51 -14.26 -15.93 9.32
CA ASP A 51 -15.11 -16.53 10.34
C ASP A 51 -15.11 -15.78 11.69
N GLY A 52 -14.17 -14.84 11.88
CA GLY A 52 -14.00 -14.07 13.11
C GLY A 52 -13.51 -14.88 14.31
N VAL A 53 -12.98 -16.09 14.08
CA VAL A 53 -12.53 -17.02 15.12
C VAL A 53 -11.11 -17.51 14.82
N THR A 54 -10.87 -17.98 13.61
CA THR A 54 -9.57 -18.50 13.19
C THR A 54 -8.61 -17.33 12.97
N THR A 55 -7.43 -17.37 13.59
CA THR A 55 -6.43 -16.31 13.35
C THR A 55 -5.69 -16.52 12.04
N PHE A 56 -4.99 -15.49 11.55
CA PHE A 56 -4.12 -15.61 10.38
C PHE A 56 -3.06 -16.71 10.56
N GLU A 57 -2.49 -16.80 11.75
CA GLU A 57 -1.48 -17.78 12.14
C GLU A 57 -2.04 -19.21 12.19
N GLU A 58 -3.28 -19.38 12.65
CA GLU A 58 -3.96 -20.67 12.71
C GLU A 58 -4.43 -21.16 11.34
N HIS A 59 -4.83 -20.24 10.44
CA HIS A 59 -5.30 -20.57 9.10
C HIS A 59 -4.24 -21.30 8.26
N GLY A 60 -2.97 -20.89 8.40
CA GLY A 60 -1.82 -21.59 7.83
C GLY A 60 -1.65 -21.48 6.30
N GLU A 61 -2.51 -20.72 5.61
CA GLU A 61 -2.33 -20.37 4.20
C GLU A 61 -1.55 -19.05 4.04
N SER A 62 -0.97 -18.86 2.85
CA SER A 62 -0.29 -17.61 2.51
C SER A 62 -1.29 -16.46 2.41
N ILE A 63 -1.08 -15.43 3.22
CA ILE A 63 -1.84 -14.18 3.16
C ILE A 63 -0.96 -13.13 2.50
N ARG A 64 -1.49 -12.45 1.50
CA ARG A 64 -0.77 -11.44 0.74
C ARG A 64 -1.44 -10.08 0.90
N PHE A 65 -0.61 -9.05 1.01
CA PHE A 65 -1.02 -7.66 1.03
C PHE A 65 -0.42 -6.91 -0.15
N GLU A 66 -1.18 -5.96 -0.68
CA GLU A 66 -0.72 -5.07 -1.73
C GLU A 66 -1.07 -3.62 -1.43
N LEU A 67 -0.10 -2.75 -1.66
CA LEU A 67 -0.28 -1.30 -1.72
C LEU A 67 -0.58 -0.94 -3.18
N GLY A 68 -1.69 -0.25 -3.42
CA GLY A 68 -2.12 0.07 -4.77
C GLY A 68 -3.26 1.07 -4.85
N THR A 69 -3.79 1.19 -6.06
CA THR A 69 -4.92 2.07 -6.41
C THR A 69 -5.80 1.39 -7.44
N PHE A 70 -7.00 1.91 -7.66
CA PHE A 70 -7.82 1.52 -8.80
C PHE A 70 -7.55 2.41 -10.02
N ALA A 71 -7.93 1.90 -11.20
CA ALA A 71 -7.91 2.63 -12.45
C ALA A 71 -8.66 3.98 -12.34
N PRO A 72 -8.21 5.03 -13.05
CA PRO A 72 -8.86 6.35 -12.98
C PRO A 72 -10.35 6.29 -13.33
N GLY A 73 -11.19 6.95 -12.53
CA GLY A 73 -12.64 6.98 -12.72
C GLY A 73 -13.38 5.75 -12.19
N PHE A 74 -12.67 4.77 -11.63
CA PHE A 74 -13.26 3.64 -10.93
C PHE A 74 -13.72 4.03 -9.52
N ASP A 75 -14.95 3.68 -9.17
CA ASP A 75 -15.47 3.83 -7.81
C ASP A 75 -15.55 2.47 -7.11
N PRO A 76 -14.62 2.14 -6.19
CA PRO A 76 -14.62 0.85 -5.53
C PRO A 76 -15.79 0.70 -4.54
N THR A 77 -16.45 1.78 -4.11
CA THR A 77 -17.54 1.71 -3.12
C THR A 77 -18.84 1.13 -3.69
N THR A 78 -19.00 1.16 -5.01
CA THR A 78 -20.19 0.67 -5.73
C THR A 78 -19.90 -0.52 -6.64
N ALA A 79 -18.63 -0.88 -6.80
CA ALA A 79 -18.19 -1.94 -7.70
C ALA A 79 -18.25 -3.34 -7.06
N THR A 80 -18.34 -4.37 -7.90
CA THR A 80 -18.30 -5.77 -7.47
C THR A 80 -16.86 -6.26 -7.25
N PRO A 81 -16.66 -7.37 -6.52
CA PRO A 81 -15.36 -8.01 -6.37
C PRO A 81 -14.61 -8.29 -7.69
N ASP A 82 -15.29 -8.80 -8.72
CA ASP A 82 -14.68 -9.06 -10.04
C ASP A 82 -14.16 -7.77 -10.69
N GLN A 83 -14.90 -6.67 -10.51
CA GLN A 83 -14.52 -5.37 -11.02
C GLN A 83 -13.32 -4.81 -10.26
N TRP A 84 -13.21 -5.06 -8.95
CA TRP A 84 -12.03 -4.68 -8.17
C TRP A 84 -10.79 -5.37 -8.72
N VAL A 85 -10.82 -6.70 -8.88
CA VAL A 85 -9.69 -7.48 -9.43
C VAL A 85 -9.27 -6.95 -10.81
N SER A 86 -10.24 -6.62 -11.66
CA SER A 86 -9.97 -6.14 -13.03
C SER A 86 -9.43 -4.70 -13.11
N ASN A 87 -9.68 -3.87 -12.10
CA ASN A 87 -9.30 -2.44 -12.09
C ASN A 87 -8.19 -2.11 -11.09
N TRP A 88 -7.73 -3.09 -10.32
CA TRP A 88 -6.69 -2.89 -9.33
C TRP A 88 -5.31 -2.80 -9.96
N ILE A 89 -4.52 -1.81 -9.51
CA ILE A 89 -3.18 -1.55 -9.99
C ILE A 89 -2.23 -1.49 -8.80
N VAL A 90 -1.27 -2.41 -8.82
CA VAL A 90 -0.33 -2.66 -7.73
C VAL A 90 0.86 -1.71 -7.85
N LEU A 91 1.24 -1.04 -6.75
CA LEU A 91 2.55 -0.41 -6.62
C LEU A 91 3.57 -1.41 -6.05
N GLN A 92 3.20 -2.09 -4.96
CA GLN A 92 4.03 -3.11 -4.32
C GLN A 92 3.13 -4.16 -3.64
N GLY A 93 3.61 -5.40 -3.53
CA GLY A 93 2.97 -6.43 -2.71
C GLY A 93 3.97 -7.18 -1.86
N ALA A 94 3.50 -7.71 -0.74
CA ALA A 94 4.29 -8.48 0.21
C ALA A 94 3.42 -9.54 0.90
N ASP A 95 4.06 -10.61 1.33
CA ASP A 95 3.40 -11.66 2.09
C ASP A 95 3.39 -11.27 3.58
N TYR A 96 2.32 -11.64 4.27
CA TYR A 96 2.18 -11.44 5.70
C TYR A 96 3.14 -12.35 6.46
N ASP A 97 3.93 -11.79 7.36
CA ASP A 97 4.82 -12.56 8.22
C ASP A 97 4.01 -13.17 9.37
N LEU A 98 3.83 -14.49 9.36
CA LEU A 98 3.09 -15.22 10.40
C LEU A 98 3.86 -15.34 11.72
N VAL A 99 5.18 -15.08 11.73
CA VAL A 99 6.01 -15.13 12.93
C VAL A 99 5.97 -13.78 13.65
N ASP A 100 6.21 -12.70 12.90
CA ASP A 100 6.19 -11.33 13.44
C ASP A 100 4.80 -10.69 13.41
N GLN A 101 3.82 -11.38 12.84
CA GLN A 101 2.41 -10.99 12.73
C GLN A 101 2.23 -9.63 12.06
N GLN A 102 2.94 -9.40 10.96
CA GLN A 102 2.95 -8.08 10.31
C GLN A 102 3.30 -8.11 8.83
N VAL A 103 2.98 -7.01 8.17
CA VAL A 103 3.66 -6.53 6.97
C VAL A 103 4.31 -5.20 7.33
N ILE A 104 5.62 -5.06 7.08
CA ILE A 104 6.32 -3.77 7.11
C ILE A 104 7.18 -3.70 5.87
N GLN A 105 6.88 -2.75 4.98
CA GLN A 105 7.54 -2.63 3.69
C GLN A 105 7.79 -1.17 3.32
N THR A 106 8.65 -0.97 2.33
CA THR A 106 8.88 0.34 1.72
C THR A 106 8.73 0.22 0.21
N ALA A 107 7.78 0.95 -0.35
CA ALA A 107 7.56 1.10 -1.78
C ALA A 107 8.26 2.37 -2.29
N THR A 108 8.69 2.36 -3.55
CA THR A 108 9.26 3.55 -4.21
C THR A 108 8.30 4.04 -5.29
N LEU A 109 7.83 5.28 -5.17
CA LEU A 109 7.01 5.96 -6.18
C LEU A 109 7.92 6.81 -7.08
N THR A 110 8.17 6.35 -8.30
CA THR A 110 9.11 6.99 -9.25
C THR A 110 8.49 8.07 -10.13
N SER A 111 7.15 8.09 -10.27
CA SER A 111 6.42 9.08 -11.07
C SER A 111 4.99 9.23 -10.55
N ASN A 112 4.39 10.42 -10.73
CA ASN A 112 2.96 10.64 -10.48
C ASN A 112 2.09 10.51 -11.75
N ASP A 113 2.59 9.81 -12.76
CA ASP A 113 1.79 9.47 -13.94
C ASP A 113 0.62 8.56 -13.53
N SER A 114 -0.45 8.58 -14.33
CA SER A 114 -1.58 7.68 -14.11
C SER A 114 -1.10 6.22 -14.03
N PRO A 115 -1.54 5.44 -13.02
CA PRO A 115 -2.66 5.71 -12.11
C PRO A 115 -2.29 6.34 -10.76
N PHE A 116 -1.00 6.55 -10.45
CA PHE A 116 -0.50 7.00 -9.15
C PHE A 116 -0.41 8.53 -9.05
N THR A 117 -1.52 9.18 -9.40
CA THR A 117 -1.61 10.64 -9.46
C THR A 117 -1.47 11.26 -8.07
N LEU A 118 -0.72 12.36 -7.98
CA LEU A 118 -0.57 13.13 -6.75
C LEU A 118 -1.92 13.42 -6.08
N ASN A 119 -2.00 13.22 -4.77
CA ASN A 119 -3.17 13.48 -3.91
C ASN A 119 -4.42 12.63 -4.22
N THR A 120 -4.33 11.57 -5.02
CA THR A 120 -5.42 10.58 -5.15
C THR A 120 -5.31 9.50 -4.08
N GLN A 121 -6.39 8.76 -3.87
CA GLN A 121 -6.50 7.78 -2.79
C GLN A 121 -5.57 6.58 -3.02
N ALA A 122 -4.85 6.19 -1.97
CA ALA A 122 -4.14 4.93 -1.89
C ALA A 122 -4.96 3.90 -1.08
N TYR A 123 -4.71 2.62 -1.34
CA TYR A 123 -5.43 1.51 -0.73
C TYR A 123 -4.43 0.42 -0.34
N ILE A 124 -4.77 -0.31 0.72
CA ILE A 124 -4.11 -1.57 1.07
C ILE A 124 -5.13 -2.69 0.91
N TRP A 125 -4.78 -3.70 0.12
CA TRP A 125 -5.62 -4.88 -0.11
C TRP A 125 -4.93 -6.14 0.42
N GLY A 126 -5.48 -6.74 1.46
CA GLY A 126 -5.12 -8.07 1.95
C GLY A 126 -6.05 -9.15 1.39
N TYR A 127 -5.50 -10.31 1.02
CA TYR A 127 -6.28 -11.42 0.49
C TYR A 127 -5.57 -12.78 0.67
N THR A 128 -6.36 -13.86 0.67
CA THR A 128 -5.86 -15.25 0.52
C THR A 128 -5.69 -15.63 -0.96
N SER A 129 -6.66 -15.27 -1.80
CA SER A 129 -6.63 -15.36 -3.26
C SER A 129 -7.34 -14.16 -3.87
N LYS A 130 -6.97 -13.76 -5.10
CA LYS A 130 -7.72 -12.76 -5.88
C LYS A 130 -8.80 -13.37 -6.77
N ASP A 131 -8.90 -14.69 -6.82
CA ASP A 131 -10.03 -15.33 -7.47
C ASP A 131 -11.31 -14.95 -6.74
N VAL A 132 -12.39 -14.71 -7.48
CA VAL A 132 -13.70 -14.40 -6.89
C VAL A 132 -14.42 -15.72 -6.68
N ALA A 133 -14.17 -16.33 -5.53
CA ALA A 133 -14.76 -17.61 -5.14
C ALA A 133 -15.29 -17.57 -3.69
N PRO A 134 -16.23 -18.45 -3.30
CA PRO A 134 -16.88 -18.38 -1.99
C PRO A 134 -15.94 -18.57 -0.79
N ASP A 135 -14.77 -19.17 -1.00
CA ASP A 135 -13.71 -19.39 -0.02
C ASP A 135 -12.65 -18.28 -0.01
N SER A 136 -12.73 -17.35 -0.98
CA SER A 136 -11.81 -16.23 -1.07
C SER A 136 -12.16 -15.21 0.00
N GLN A 137 -11.13 -14.70 0.68
CA GLN A 137 -11.27 -13.85 1.85
C GLN A 137 -10.41 -12.61 1.69
N TRP A 138 -11.03 -11.43 1.77
CA TRP A 138 -10.39 -10.15 1.48
C TRP A 138 -10.53 -9.15 2.63
N LEU A 139 -9.63 -8.18 2.62
CA LEU A 139 -9.68 -6.94 3.38
C LEU A 139 -9.20 -5.82 2.46
N LEU A 140 -10.02 -4.81 2.20
CA LEU A 140 -9.63 -3.64 1.42
C LEU A 140 -9.87 -2.39 2.27
N VAL A 141 -8.81 -1.61 2.49
CA VAL A 141 -8.85 -0.46 3.40
C VAL A 141 -8.34 0.80 2.71
N ALA A 142 -8.96 1.93 3.04
CA ALA A 142 -8.62 3.24 2.51
C ALA A 142 -8.70 4.32 3.60
N ALA A 143 -7.61 4.58 4.32
CA ALA A 143 -7.62 5.67 5.30
C ALA A 143 -7.66 7.05 4.59
N PRO A 144 -8.38 8.05 5.12
CA PRO A 144 -8.46 9.38 4.53
C PRO A 144 -7.11 10.09 4.34
N SER A 145 -6.13 9.78 5.19
CA SER A 145 -4.76 10.31 5.14
C SER A 145 -3.90 9.68 4.05
N TRP A 146 -4.27 8.50 3.52
CA TRP A 146 -3.48 7.80 2.52
C TRP A 146 -3.70 8.37 1.13
N LYS A 147 -2.89 9.39 0.81
CA LYS A 147 -2.87 10.04 -0.49
C LYS A 147 -1.50 9.86 -1.12
N TRP A 148 -1.46 9.55 -2.42
CA TRP A 148 -0.19 9.41 -3.12
C TRP A 148 0.63 10.71 -3.00
N PRO A 149 1.88 10.63 -2.51
CA PRO A 149 2.73 11.80 -2.37
C PRO A 149 3.26 12.25 -3.74
N SER A 150 3.95 13.39 -3.75
CA SER A 150 4.76 13.76 -4.92
C SER A 150 5.86 12.72 -5.08
N ALA A 151 6.09 12.19 -6.29
CA ALA A 151 7.14 11.24 -6.59
C ALA A 151 8.55 11.83 -6.36
N THR A 152 8.66 13.16 -6.34
CA THR A 152 9.90 13.89 -6.05
C THR A 152 9.92 14.48 -4.64
N SER A 153 9.08 13.99 -3.72
CA SER A 153 9.09 14.44 -2.33
C SER A 153 10.43 14.09 -1.67
N PRO A 154 11.10 15.05 -1.00
CA PRO A 154 12.31 14.77 -0.23
C PRO A 154 12.00 14.06 1.10
N LEU A 155 10.73 14.02 1.50
CA LEU A 155 10.29 13.40 2.75
C LEU A 155 9.60 12.07 2.46
N PRO A 156 9.88 11.02 3.28
CA PRO A 156 9.14 9.78 3.21
C PRO A 156 7.69 10.00 3.64
N THR A 157 6.81 9.18 3.08
CA THR A 157 5.38 9.10 3.47
C THR A 157 5.12 7.75 4.11
N THR A 158 4.14 7.66 5.01
CA THR A 158 3.77 6.40 5.67
C THR A 158 2.27 6.14 5.54
N PHE A 159 1.91 4.90 5.20
CA PHE A 159 0.54 4.39 5.24
C PHE A 159 0.48 3.24 6.25
N SER A 160 0.01 3.51 7.47
CA SER A 160 -0.12 2.47 8.49
C SER A 160 -1.57 2.08 8.68
N MET A 161 -1.86 0.78 8.78
CA MET A 161 -3.20 0.27 9.10
C MET A 161 -3.77 0.84 10.40
N SER A 162 -2.92 1.30 11.33
CA SER A 162 -3.32 2.01 12.56
C SER A 162 -3.92 3.42 12.30
N ASP A 163 -3.70 4.00 11.11
CA ASP A 163 -4.33 5.27 10.69
C ASP A 163 -5.80 5.07 10.27
N ALA A 164 -6.18 3.84 9.90
CA ALA A 164 -7.52 3.52 9.42
C ALA A 164 -8.51 3.35 10.59
N ARG A 165 -9.76 3.69 10.33
CA ARG A 165 -10.89 3.53 11.24
C ARG A 165 -11.83 2.44 10.70
N PRO A 166 -12.75 1.90 11.53
CA PRO A 166 -13.69 0.86 11.08
C PRO A 166 -14.44 1.19 9.78
N GLN A 167 -14.87 2.44 9.60
CA GLN A 167 -15.59 2.87 8.40
C GLN A 167 -14.72 3.05 7.15
N ASP A 168 -13.40 2.96 7.29
CA ASP A 168 -12.44 3.12 6.19
C ASP A 168 -12.16 1.78 5.46
N ALA A 169 -12.67 0.67 5.99
CA ALA A 169 -12.67 -0.62 5.32
C ALA A 169 -13.84 -0.72 4.32
N LEU A 170 -13.55 -1.11 3.09
CA LEU A 170 -14.53 -1.34 2.02
C LEU A 170 -15.06 -2.80 2.04
N ILE A 171 -14.21 -3.74 2.43
CA ILE A 171 -14.55 -5.14 2.75
C ILE A 171 -13.71 -5.58 3.93
N GLY A 172 -14.25 -6.46 4.78
CA GLY A 172 -13.60 -6.84 6.03
C GLY A 172 -13.71 -5.74 7.09
N SER A 173 -12.87 -5.82 8.12
CA SER A 173 -12.86 -4.83 9.19
C SER A 173 -11.45 -4.53 9.71
N VAL A 174 -11.30 -3.32 10.25
CA VAL A 174 -10.05 -2.82 10.84
C VAL A 174 -10.34 -2.00 12.09
N ASN A 175 -9.47 -2.08 13.10
CA ASN A 175 -9.51 -1.27 14.32
C ASN A 175 -10.90 -1.15 14.99
N PRO A 176 -11.60 -2.28 15.26
CA PRO A 176 -12.95 -2.28 15.80
C PRO A 176 -13.06 -1.59 17.17
N VAL A 177 -14.20 -0.96 17.43
CA VAL A 177 -14.47 -0.28 18.71
C VAL A 177 -14.61 -1.30 19.85
N GLY A 178 -13.83 -1.14 20.92
CA GLY A 178 -13.87 -2.01 22.12
C GLY A 178 -12.99 -3.27 22.04
N GLY A 179 -11.97 -3.24 21.19
CA GLY A 179 -11.39 -4.38 20.48
C GLY A 179 -10.73 -5.55 21.23
N GLY A 180 -10.57 -6.64 20.45
CA GLY A 180 -9.75 -7.83 20.71
C GLY A 180 -9.01 -8.34 19.45
N TYR A 181 -9.06 -7.61 18.33
CA TYR A 181 -8.34 -7.87 17.08
C TYR A 181 -8.08 -6.56 16.32
N HIS A 182 -7.13 -6.56 15.38
CA HIS A 182 -6.77 -5.37 14.58
C HIS A 182 -7.32 -5.43 13.15
N MET A 183 -7.28 -6.60 12.51
CA MET A 183 -7.86 -6.81 11.18
C MET A 183 -8.72 -8.07 11.17
N GLN A 184 -9.79 -8.06 10.38
CA GLN A 184 -10.55 -9.25 10.08
C GLN A 184 -10.90 -9.28 8.59
N PHE A 185 -10.66 -10.41 7.93
CA PHE A 185 -11.09 -10.60 6.54
C PHE A 185 -12.61 -10.78 6.45
N GLU A 186 -13.14 -10.74 5.23
CA GLU A 186 -14.53 -11.09 4.94
C GLU A 186 -14.59 -11.97 3.69
N TYR A 187 -15.56 -12.89 3.66
CA TYR A 187 -15.77 -13.76 2.51
C TYR A 187 -16.24 -12.94 1.30
N VAL A 188 -15.66 -13.22 0.15
CA VAL A 188 -16.02 -12.55 -1.09
C VAL A 188 -17.34 -13.13 -1.60
N ALA A 189 -18.39 -12.30 -1.61
CA ALA A 189 -19.66 -12.69 -2.17
C ALA A 189 -19.54 -12.87 -3.69
N VAL A 190 -19.76 -14.09 -4.18
CA VAL A 190 -19.84 -14.37 -5.62
C VAL A 190 -21.23 -13.97 -6.11
N PRO A 191 -21.36 -13.08 -7.11
CA PRO A 191 -22.65 -12.81 -7.74
C PRO A 191 -23.16 -14.12 -8.37
N GLU A 192 -24.21 -14.73 -7.80
CA GLU A 192 -24.72 -16.00 -8.32
C GLU A 192 -25.16 -15.85 -9.80
N PRO A 193 -24.61 -16.62 -10.76
CA PRO A 193 -25.02 -16.52 -12.16
C PRO A 193 -26.44 -17.03 -12.47
N SER A 194 -27.21 -17.49 -11.48
CA SER A 194 -28.26 -18.49 -11.75
C SER A 194 -29.62 -18.24 -11.12
N ALA A 195 -29.77 -17.41 -10.09
CA ALA A 195 -31.10 -17.21 -9.47
C ALA A 195 -32.08 -16.52 -10.44
N ALA A 196 -31.63 -15.51 -11.18
CA ALA A 196 -32.44 -14.84 -12.20
C ALA A 196 -32.72 -15.76 -13.40
N LEU A 197 -31.73 -16.53 -13.86
CA LEU A 197 -31.87 -17.42 -15.01
C LEU A 197 -32.76 -18.63 -14.67
N LEU A 198 -32.64 -19.19 -13.46
CA LEU A 198 -33.54 -20.22 -12.94
C LEU A 198 -34.95 -19.68 -12.74
N ALA A 199 -35.11 -18.45 -12.23
CA ALA A 199 -36.43 -17.82 -12.12
C ALA A 199 -37.07 -17.59 -13.50
N CYS A 200 -36.30 -17.18 -14.51
CA CYS A 200 -36.76 -17.04 -15.89
C CYS A 200 -37.15 -18.38 -16.52
N VAL A 201 -36.35 -19.44 -16.33
CA VAL A 201 -36.67 -20.78 -16.85
C VAL A 201 -37.88 -21.39 -16.14
N ALA A 202 -37.99 -21.22 -14.81
CA ALA A 202 -39.13 -21.70 -14.03
C ALA A 202 -40.43 -20.97 -14.39
N SER A 203 -40.37 -19.65 -14.62
CA SER A 203 -41.53 -18.86 -15.05
C SER A 203 -41.98 -19.21 -16.48
N LEU A 204 -41.04 -19.44 -17.41
CA LEU A 204 -41.34 -19.98 -18.75
C LEU A 204 -42.01 -21.37 -18.67
N GLY A 205 -41.52 -22.26 -17.80
CA GLY A 205 -42.12 -23.58 -17.57
C GLY A 205 -43.56 -23.51 -17.03
N LEU A 206 -43.85 -22.58 -16.12
CA LEU A 206 -45.20 -22.36 -15.57
C LEU A 206 -46.18 -21.78 -16.60
N VAL A 207 -45.72 -20.88 -17.48
CA VAL A 207 -46.56 -20.31 -18.55
C VAL A 207 -46.92 -21.36 -19.60
N LEU A 208 -45.96 -22.23 -19.96
CA LEU A 208 -46.20 -23.31 -20.93
C LEU A 208 -47.11 -24.42 -20.37
N ARG A 209 -47.07 -24.69 -19.05
CA ARG A 209 -47.96 -25.65 -18.39
C ARG A 209 -49.43 -25.19 -18.32
N ARG A 210 -49.70 -23.88 -18.32
CA ARG A 210 -51.07 -23.32 -18.31
C ARG A 210 -51.76 -23.37 -19.68
N ARG A 211 -51.05 -23.68 -20.77
CA ARG A 211 -51.58 -23.68 -22.15
C ARG A 211 -51.86 -25.09 -22.71
N ARG A 212 -51.71 -26.14 -21.89
CA ARG A 212 -52.17 -27.51 -22.18
C ARG A 212 -53.31 -27.85 -21.26
#